data_AF-A0A067MFA6-F1
#
_entry.id   AF-A0A067MFA6-F1
#
_cell.length_a   1.000
_cell.length_b   1.000
_cell.length_c   1.000
_cell.angle_alpha   90.00
_cell.angle_beta   90.00
_cell.angle_gamma   90.00
#
_symmetry.space_group_name_H-M   'P 1'
#
loop_
_entity.id
_entity.type
_entity.pdbx_description
1 polymer ?
#
loop_
_entity_poly.entity_id
_entity_poly.type
_entity_poly.pdbx_seq_one_letter_code
_entity_poly.pdbx_strand_id
1 'polypeptide(L)'
;MKSIALPADVIFNIYRLEYHEYDANVLSLSHVCRPWRDVLQRFPDFWAKIDLYLGGRNPEFKALYWAKRAGQKPLKIHVRSDSQRPVAHRAIVRTGLVLRSCMDRWDTFTMDARSREIEHLLPICTGCTPRLRNFSLSCRPGSPEDPMRLLVPFLPSVEPPSDSSRLFVSIHSYIPRFTTFGVGITRLSVNVSMDPDHHSFDLNDLFSIFQSCPNLIEFDFSALGSEHTGPASFDGFIVLRRLTNFSVSWVWNIEDVLNVLRLPALESITLHEVNWSDAARAALWNVLGLSHSLSSVLILQDDDYSYERNPVPFHGNPLTLSNVAIFHMWGNWTLLQPLLDLLTLPHVQELDLAGASIRTAHRLISFSTNLRSLSLRNLAEVPADLDPTPNPAPAPILFPSLTSLHISGFPLFFNYINAPKLGTLALENRFNSACIVNSGAFLRVVPERSASALTTLRLSGLDAGDKDIQWCLERLPALEELSILACAISDSLLSALASLPVPNQSQNTDWILPRLKRFTFDENDHITPSGAIKFLASRTLNPVPGITGHFGFKHLSHRDATAIMSYGSFLAAHHDIVYHMNLEDDDED
;
A
#
# COMPACT_ATOMS: atom_id res chain seq x y z
N MET A 1 13.58 -44.62 35.88
CA MET A 1 14.23 -44.21 34.62
C MET A 1 15.23 -43.09 34.93
N LYS A 2 16.49 -43.17 34.46
CA LYS A 2 17.44 -42.05 34.59
C LYS A 2 17.06 -40.99 33.56
N SER A 3 16.74 -39.78 33.98
CA SER A 3 16.51 -38.66 33.06
C SER A 3 17.81 -38.33 32.34
N ILE A 4 17.83 -38.44 31.02
CA ILE A 4 18.95 -37.99 30.19
C ILE A 4 18.83 -36.47 30.07
N ALA A 5 19.83 -35.75 30.58
CA ALA A 5 19.87 -34.29 30.43
C ALA A 5 20.20 -33.93 28.98
N LEU A 6 19.46 -32.98 28.40
CA LEU A 6 19.76 -32.47 27.07
C LEU A 6 21.11 -31.73 27.08
N PRO A 7 21.96 -31.92 26.05
CA PRO A 7 23.17 -31.12 25.84
C PRO A 7 22.88 -29.61 25.76
N ALA A 8 23.82 -28.79 26.22
CA ALA A 8 23.66 -27.34 26.32
C ALA A 8 23.43 -26.65 24.96
N ASP A 9 24.05 -27.18 23.91
CA ASP A 9 23.89 -26.75 22.51
C ASP A 9 22.47 -27.04 21.98
N VAL A 10 21.88 -28.17 22.35
CA VAL A 10 20.48 -28.48 22.01
C VAL A 10 19.53 -27.52 22.71
N ILE A 11 19.73 -27.28 24.01
CA ILE A 11 18.94 -26.31 24.78
C ILE A 11 19.07 -24.91 24.17
N PHE A 12 20.28 -24.53 23.77
CA PHE A 12 20.55 -23.25 23.11
C PHE A 12 19.81 -23.13 21.77
N ASN A 13 19.81 -24.18 20.95
CA ASN A 13 19.08 -24.18 19.68
C ASN A 13 17.56 -24.05 19.88
N ILE A 14 17.00 -24.68 20.92
CA ILE A 14 15.59 -24.51 21.28
C ILE A 14 15.31 -23.05 21.63
N TYR A 15 16.14 -22.43 22.48
CA TYR A 15 16.03 -21.01 22.78
C TYR A 15 16.11 -20.13 21.54
N ARG A 16 16.97 -20.47 20.58
CA ARG A 16 17.12 -19.71 19.34
C ARG A 16 15.86 -19.80 18.47
N LEU A 17 15.28 -20.99 18.34
CA LEU A 17 14.02 -21.19 17.61
C LEU A 17 12.88 -20.38 18.23
N GLU A 18 12.71 -20.50 19.54
CA GLU A 18 11.67 -19.79 20.30
C GLU A 18 11.86 -18.26 20.29
N TYR A 19 13.11 -17.79 20.32
CA TYR A 19 13.43 -16.36 20.22
C TYR A 19 13.07 -15.77 18.85
N HIS A 20 13.11 -16.56 17.78
CA HIS A 20 12.73 -16.10 16.45
C HIS A 20 11.23 -16.08 16.20
N GLU A 21 10.46 -16.95 16.86
CA GLU A 21 9.04 -17.13 16.57
C GLU A 21 8.11 -16.25 17.43
N TYR A 22 8.40 -16.05 18.73
CA TYR A 22 7.35 -15.53 19.64
C TYR A 22 7.71 -14.34 20.53
N ASP A 23 8.96 -13.84 20.51
CA ASP A 23 9.44 -12.67 21.27
C ASP A 23 9.22 -12.67 22.81
N ALA A 24 8.35 -13.52 23.36
CA ALA A 24 7.70 -13.25 24.64
C ALA A 24 7.92 -14.31 25.72
N ASN A 25 8.57 -15.46 25.44
CA ASN A 25 8.61 -16.51 26.46
C ASN A 25 9.91 -17.28 26.66
N VAL A 26 11.06 -16.71 26.26
CA VAL A 26 12.38 -17.25 26.61
C VAL A 26 12.54 -17.44 28.14
N LEU A 27 11.89 -16.62 28.96
CA LEU A 27 11.93 -16.78 30.41
C LEU A 27 11.18 -18.04 30.88
N SER A 28 10.07 -18.40 30.25
CA SER A 28 9.28 -19.59 30.61
C SER A 28 10.12 -20.87 30.52
N LEU A 29 10.93 -21.01 29.47
CA LEU A 29 11.85 -22.12 29.26
C LEU A 29 12.94 -22.19 30.34
N SER A 30 13.32 -21.04 30.94
CA SER A 30 14.29 -21.01 32.05
C SER A 30 13.74 -21.55 33.37
N HIS A 31 12.43 -21.80 33.44
CA HIS A 31 11.78 -22.43 34.58
C HIS A 31 11.76 -23.97 34.49
N VAL A 32 12.15 -24.58 33.35
CA VAL A 32 12.19 -26.03 33.17
C VAL A 32 13.13 -26.70 34.18
N CYS A 33 14.41 -26.33 34.19
CA CYS A 33 15.37 -26.78 35.19
C CYS A 33 16.61 -25.87 35.26
N ARG A 34 17.52 -26.12 36.22
CA ARG A 34 18.73 -25.31 36.43
C ARG A 34 19.66 -25.25 35.19
N PRO A 35 19.97 -26.37 34.49
CA PRO A 35 20.77 -26.31 33.26
C PRO A 35 20.23 -25.36 32.19
N TRP A 36 18.90 -25.33 31.97
CA TRP A 36 18.27 -24.43 31.00
C TRP A 36 18.47 -22.97 31.37
N ARG A 37 18.26 -22.65 32.65
CA ARG A 37 18.52 -21.32 33.19
C ARG A 37 19.98 -20.92 33.06
N ASP A 38 20.92 -21.82 33.34
CA ASP A 38 22.36 -21.55 33.26
C ASP A 38 22.78 -21.30 31.80
N VAL A 39 22.23 -22.05 30.83
CA VAL A 39 22.44 -21.81 29.39
C VAL A 39 21.94 -20.42 28.99
N LEU A 40 20.70 -20.06 29.35
CA LEU A 40 20.13 -18.75 29.05
C LEU A 40 20.98 -17.61 29.66
N GLN A 41 21.42 -17.76 30.90
CA GLN A 41 22.23 -16.76 31.59
C GLN A 41 23.62 -16.54 30.99
N ARG A 42 24.17 -17.52 30.28
CA ARG A 42 25.49 -17.46 29.65
C ARG A 42 25.49 -16.81 28.27
N PHE A 43 24.32 -16.51 27.69
CA PHE A 43 24.23 -16.02 26.32
C PHE A 43 23.70 -14.58 26.26
N PRO A 44 24.59 -13.57 26.10
CA PRO A 44 24.22 -12.16 26.18
C PRO A 44 23.19 -11.69 25.15
N ASP A 45 23.14 -12.31 23.97
CA ASP A 45 22.26 -11.83 22.89
C ASP A 45 20.77 -11.98 23.24
N PHE A 46 20.38 -12.97 24.04
CA PHE A 46 19.00 -13.10 24.54
C PHE A 46 18.59 -11.94 25.44
N TRP A 47 19.56 -11.30 26.09
CA TRP A 47 19.33 -10.18 27.02
C TRP A 47 19.48 -8.82 26.33
N ALA A 48 20.00 -8.79 25.10
CA ALA A 48 20.21 -7.58 24.32
C ALA A 48 18.88 -6.94 23.87
N LYS A 49 17.80 -7.73 23.81
CA LYS A 49 16.44 -7.23 23.62
C LYS A 49 15.78 -6.97 24.97
N ILE A 50 15.38 -5.71 25.19
CA ILE A 50 14.82 -5.24 26.45
C ILE A 50 13.42 -4.70 26.21
N ASP A 51 12.41 -5.52 26.52
CA ASP A 51 11.01 -5.10 26.51
C ASP A 51 10.57 -4.62 27.90
N LEU A 52 10.27 -3.33 28.02
CA LEU A 52 9.87 -2.68 29.25
C LEU A 52 8.40 -2.31 29.19
N TYR A 53 7.66 -2.64 30.25
CA TYR A 53 6.30 -2.19 30.44
C TYR A 53 6.28 -1.19 31.60
N LEU A 54 6.02 0.08 31.32
CA LEU A 54 6.12 1.16 32.31
C LEU A 54 5.10 1.01 33.45
N GLY A 55 3.91 0.48 33.17
CA GLY A 55 2.91 0.12 34.19
C GLY A 55 3.20 -1.19 34.93
N GLY A 56 4.30 -1.87 34.60
CA GLY A 56 4.68 -3.15 35.19
C GLY A 56 5.22 -3.01 36.60
N ARG A 57 5.37 -4.15 37.29
CA ARG A 57 6.07 -4.17 38.58
C ARG A 57 7.55 -3.91 38.34
N ASN A 58 8.07 -2.81 38.88
CA ASN A 58 9.52 -2.55 38.97
C ASN A 58 10.26 -2.54 37.60
N PRO A 59 9.81 -1.75 36.61
CA PRO A 59 10.41 -1.72 35.27
C PRO A 59 11.90 -1.34 35.28
N GLU A 60 12.34 -0.53 36.25
CA GLU A 60 13.73 -0.13 36.41
C GLU A 60 14.64 -1.31 36.74
N PHE A 61 14.16 -2.26 37.55
CA PHE A 61 14.93 -3.44 37.95
C PHE A 61 15.04 -4.42 36.78
N LYS A 62 13.99 -4.54 35.96
CA LYS A 62 14.03 -5.30 34.71
C LYS A 62 15.03 -4.67 33.74
N ALA A 63 14.94 -3.36 33.48
CA ALA A 63 15.90 -2.68 32.60
C ALA A 63 17.36 -2.91 33.06
N LEU A 64 17.62 -2.74 34.35
CA LEU A 64 18.97 -2.86 34.92
C LEU A 64 19.51 -4.29 34.81
N TYR A 65 18.69 -5.29 35.15
CA TYR A 65 19.11 -6.69 35.09
C TYR A 65 19.38 -7.13 33.63
N TRP A 66 18.54 -6.73 32.68
CA TRP A 66 18.69 -7.12 31.27
C TRP A 66 19.90 -6.43 30.64
N ALA A 67 20.06 -5.12 30.85
CA ALA A 67 21.21 -4.37 30.34
C ALA A 67 22.55 -4.92 30.87
N LYS A 68 22.59 -5.33 32.14
CA LYS A 68 23.77 -5.96 32.75
C LYS A 68 24.07 -7.33 32.12
N ARG A 69 23.05 -8.17 31.91
CA ARG A 69 23.22 -9.51 31.31
C ARG A 69 23.60 -9.47 29.84
N ALA A 70 23.17 -8.44 29.11
CA ALA A 70 23.55 -8.20 27.74
C ALA A 70 25.05 -7.85 27.55
N GLY A 71 25.79 -7.59 28.63
CA GLY A 71 27.23 -7.36 28.57
C GLY A 71 27.59 -6.10 27.77
N GLN A 72 28.29 -6.26 26.64
CA GLN A 72 28.66 -5.17 25.71
C GLN A 72 27.90 -5.24 24.38
N LYS A 73 26.88 -6.10 24.29
CA LYS A 73 26.09 -6.25 23.06
C LYS A 73 25.27 -4.99 22.78
N PRO A 74 25.04 -4.66 21.48
CA PRO A 74 24.11 -3.61 21.10
C PRO A 74 22.71 -3.93 21.64
N LEU A 75 21.99 -2.92 22.11
CA LEU A 75 20.70 -3.07 22.78
C LEU A 75 19.55 -2.70 21.85
N LYS A 76 18.51 -3.54 21.85
CA LYS A 76 17.21 -3.27 21.21
C LYS A 76 16.19 -3.06 22.31
N ILE A 77 15.80 -1.82 22.54
CA ILE A 77 14.95 -1.43 23.67
C ILE A 77 13.57 -1.08 23.14
N HIS A 78 12.55 -1.68 23.74
CA HIS A 78 11.15 -1.39 23.45
C HIS A 78 10.43 -1.03 24.74
N VAL A 79 9.92 0.18 24.84
CA VAL A 79 9.21 0.70 26.00
C VAL A 79 7.73 0.81 25.67
N ARG A 80 6.87 0.15 26.46
CA ARG A 80 5.42 0.16 26.29
C ARG A 80 4.70 0.72 27.51
N SER A 81 3.59 1.40 27.28
CA SER A 81 2.60 1.71 28.31
C SER A 81 1.19 1.45 27.77
N ASP A 82 0.50 0.50 28.40
CA ASP A 82 -0.85 0.04 27.98
C ASP A 82 -1.88 0.30 29.09
N SER A 83 -1.44 0.79 30.24
CA SER A 83 -2.36 0.95 31.36
C SER A 83 -3.26 2.16 31.12
N GLN A 84 -4.57 1.94 31.21
CA GLN A 84 -5.53 3.04 31.34
C GLN A 84 -5.17 3.98 32.50
N ARG A 85 -4.50 3.43 33.52
CA ARG A 85 -4.02 4.15 34.69
C ARG A 85 -2.71 4.89 34.39
N PRO A 86 -2.54 6.13 34.89
CA PRO A 86 -1.28 6.85 34.76
C PRO A 86 -0.16 6.08 35.47
N VAL A 87 0.97 5.91 34.79
CA VAL A 87 2.17 5.34 35.40
C VAL A 87 2.71 6.33 36.44
N ALA A 88 3.12 5.83 37.60
CA ALA A 88 3.73 6.66 38.62
C ALA A 88 5.00 7.33 38.09
N HIS A 89 5.07 8.66 38.12
CA HIS A 89 6.20 9.47 37.64
C HIS A 89 7.55 8.96 38.15
N ARG A 90 7.63 8.51 39.41
CA ARG A 90 8.82 7.91 40.02
C ARG A 90 9.35 6.69 39.25
N ALA A 91 8.47 5.84 38.71
CA ALA A 91 8.85 4.64 37.96
C ALA A 91 9.45 5.03 36.60
N ILE A 92 8.87 6.03 35.92
CA ILE A 92 9.38 6.59 34.66
C ILE A 92 10.79 7.15 34.88
N VAL A 93 10.97 7.98 35.91
CA VAL A 93 12.26 8.61 36.23
C VAL A 93 13.34 7.57 36.49
N ARG A 94 13.06 6.57 37.33
CA ARG A 94 14.02 5.51 37.64
C ARG A 94 14.37 4.66 36.43
N THR A 95 13.39 4.34 35.60
CA THR A 95 13.61 3.59 34.36
C THR A 95 14.47 4.40 33.39
N GLY A 96 14.17 5.69 33.21
CA GLY A 96 14.96 6.60 32.38
C GLY A 96 16.42 6.70 32.81
N LEU A 97 16.69 6.78 34.12
CA LEU A 97 18.07 6.80 34.63
C LEU A 97 18.86 5.53 34.30
N VAL A 98 18.21 4.37 34.38
CA VAL A 98 18.83 3.09 34.00
C VAL A 98 19.08 3.06 32.49
N LEU A 99 18.09 3.43 31.69
CA LEU A 99 18.20 3.46 30.24
C LEU A 99 19.30 4.42 29.76
N ARG A 100 19.41 5.60 30.39
CA ARG A 100 20.47 6.58 30.14
C ARG A 100 21.87 5.99 30.33
N SER A 101 22.05 5.12 31.32
CA SER A 101 23.35 4.53 31.65
C SER A 101 23.90 3.54 30.60
N CYS A 102 23.08 3.15 29.62
CA CYS A 102 23.48 2.22 28.55
C CYS A 102 23.20 2.75 27.14
N MET A 103 23.03 4.07 26.98
CA MET A 103 22.74 4.73 25.68
C MET A 103 23.84 4.56 24.64
N ASP A 104 25.09 4.41 25.06
CA ASP A 104 26.24 4.12 24.20
C ASP A 104 26.10 2.81 23.41
N ARG A 105 25.25 1.91 23.90
CA ARG A 105 24.99 0.60 23.32
C ARG A 105 23.68 0.51 22.54
N TRP A 106 22.86 1.56 22.51
CA TRP A 106 21.57 1.49 21.84
C TRP A 106 21.76 1.30 20.34
N ASP A 107 21.15 0.26 19.79
CA ASP A 107 21.06 -0.01 18.36
C ASP A 107 19.65 0.32 17.85
N THR A 108 18.63 -0.06 18.63
CA THR A 108 17.24 0.28 18.38
C THR A 108 16.58 0.78 19.66
N PHE A 109 15.83 1.87 19.57
CA PHE A 109 14.97 2.36 20.66
C PHE A 109 13.58 2.65 20.11
N THR A 110 12.57 1.95 20.64
CA THR A 110 11.17 2.13 20.29
C THR A 110 10.36 2.42 21.55
N MET A 111 9.47 3.41 21.50
CA MET A 111 8.56 3.72 22.59
C MET A 111 7.13 3.86 22.08
N ASP A 112 6.22 3.04 22.61
CA ASP A 112 4.77 3.11 22.41
C ASP A 112 4.12 3.41 23.75
N ALA A 113 3.77 4.67 23.98
CA ALA A 113 3.34 5.14 25.29
C ALA A 113 2.39 6.34 25.16
N ARG A 114 1.87 6.82 26.30
CA ARG A 114 1.09 8.05 26.34
C ARG A 114 2.01 9.26 26.25
N SER A 115 1.43 10.38 25.83
CA SER A 115 2.16 11.60 25.59
C SER A 115 3.00 12.05 26.79
N ARG A 116 2.35 12.18 27.95
CA ARG A 116 2.99 12.55 29.22
C ARG A 116 4.15 11.63 29.61
N GLU A 117 4.07 10.34 29.28
CA GLU A 117 5.13 9.38 29.61
C GLU A 117 6.35 9.55 28.70
N ILE A 118 6.11 9.81 27.41
CA ILE A 118 7.14 10.16 26.42
C ILE A 118 7.85 11.45 26.85
N GLU A 119 7.08 12.48 27.18
CA GLU A 119 7.59 13.79 27.63
C GLU A 119 8.38 13.71 28.94
N HIS A 120 8.04 12.79 29.84
CA HIS A 120 8.80 12.59 31.06
C HIS A 120 10.04 11.71 30.87
N LEU A 121 9.97 10.68 30.02
CA LEU A 121 11.08 9.73 29.85
C LEU A 121 12.19 10.27 28.95
N LEU A 122 11.85 10.89 27.82
CA LEU A 122 12.84 11.28 26.82
C LEU A 122 13.86 12.31 27.34
N PRO A 123 13.47 13.40 28.04
CA PRO A 123 14.45 14.35 28.57
C PRO A 123 15.44 13.73 29.56
N ILE A 124 15.07 12.64 30.23
CA ILE A 124 15.98 11.89 31.12
C ILE A 124 17.02 11.13 30.29
N CYS A 125 16.63 10.63 29.12
CA CYS A 125 17.49 9.94 28.16
C CYS A 125 18.26 10.94 27.27
N THR A 126 18.83 11.99 27.85
CA THR A 126 19.67 12.96 27.13
C THR A 126 21.13 12.48 27.06
N GLY A 127 21.71 12.40 25.86
CA GLY A 127 23.10 12.01 25.66
C GLY A 127 23.44 11.48 24.26
N CYS A 128 24.67 10.98 24.10
CA CYS A 128 25.14 10.38 22.86
C CYS A 128 24.60 8.96 22.68
N THR A 129 24.12 8.66 21.48
CA THR A 129 23.65 7.32 21.06
C THR A 129 24.42 6.87 19.81
N PRO A 130 25.75 6.67 19.88
CA PRO A 130 26.62 6.51 18.73
C PRO A 130 26.31 5.28 17.86
N ARG A 131 25.62 4.28 18.40
CA ARG A 131 25.27 3.03 17.71
C ARG A 131 23.81 2.99 17.25
N LEU A 132 23.03 4.03 17.51
CA LEU A 132 21.59 4.03 17.25
C LEU A 132 21.33 4.06 15.75
N ARG A 133 20.60 3.06 15.26
CA ARG A 133 20.23 2.91 13.84
C ARG A 133 18.74 3.11 13.64
N ASN A 134 17.93 2.78 14.64
CA ASN A 134 16.48 2.91 14.57
C ASN A 134 15.95 3.59 15.83
N PHE A 135 15.28 4.72 15.66
CA PHE A 135 14.56 5.42 16.70
C PHE A 135 13.09 5.52 16.31
N SER A 136 12.20 4.99 17.11
CA SER A 136 10.77 5.04 16.83
C SER A 136 9.97 5.48 18.05
N LEU A 137 9.06 6.43 17.85
CA LEU A 137 8.10 6.87 18.84
C LEU A 137 6.69 6.73 18.28
N SER A 138 5.79 6.22 19.10
CA SER A 138 4.37 6.17 18.82
C SER A 138 3.65 6.69 20.04
N CYS A 139 2.96 7.83 19.91
CA CYS A 139 2.02 8.25 20.93
C CYS A 139 0.67 7.61 20.66
N ARG A 140 0.13 6.94 21.67
CA ARG A 140 -1.27 6.56 21.62
C ARG A 140 -2.14 7.81 21.77
N PRO A 141 -3.20 7.96 20.97
CA PRO A 141 -4.15 9.05 21.14
C PRO A 141 -4.74 8.95 22.55
N GLY A 142 -4.54 9.99 23.36
CA GLY A 142 -4.94 9.99 24.76
C GLY A 142 -5.24 11.40 25.22
N SER A 143 -6.53 11.72 25.35
CA SER A 143 -7.11 13.05 25.62
C SER A 143 -6.68 14.17 24.65
N PRO A 144 -7.57 15.12 24.30
CA PRO A 144 -7.34 16.15 23.29
C PRO A 144 -6.37 17.28 23.74
N GLU A 145 -5.30 16.96 24.46
CA GLU A 145 -4.27 17.95 24.83
C GLU A 145 -3.47 18.40 23.58
N ASP A 146 -2.90 19.62 23.65
CA ASP A 146 -2.15 20.37 22.61
C ASP A 146 -1.28 19.53 21.67
N PRO A 147 -1.05 19.97 20.40
CA PRO A 147 -0.24 19.23 19.46
C PRO A 147 1.20 19.30 19.96
N MET A 148 1.66 18.18 20.51
CA MET A 148 2.89 18.22 21.25
C MET A 148 4.08 18.27 20.29
N ARG A 149 4.90 19.29 20.49
CA ARG A 149 6.19 19.43 19.81
C ARG A 149 7.23 18.77 20.68
N LEU A 150 7.87 17.73 20.16
CA LEU A 150 8.76 16.89 20.95
C LEU A 150 10.21 17.20 20.65
N LEU A 151 10.92 17.74 21.64
CA LEU A 151 12.37 17.86 21.57
C LEU A 151 13.01 16.47 21.70
N VAL A 152 13.73 16.04 20.66
CA VAL A 152 14.50 14.78 20.69
C VAL A 152 15.89 15.07 21.28
N PRO A 153 16.19 14.60 22.50
CA PRO A 153 17.35 15.09 23.27
C PRO A 153 18.62 14.25 23.06
N PHE A 154 18.76 13.65 21.89
CA PHE A 154 19.96 12.88 21.56
C PHE A 154 21.03 13.78 20.96
N LEU A 155 22.28 13.36 21.11
CA LEU A 155 23.43 13.98 20.46
C LEU A 155 23.90 13.09 19.30
N PRO A 156 24.37 13.68 18.19
CA PRO A 156 24.86 12.93 17.04
C PRO A 156 26.05 12.05 17.42
N SER A 157 26.30 11.01 16.61
CA SER A 157 27.56 10.28 16.67
C SER A 157 28.72 11.21 16.27
N VAL A 158 29.87 11.04 16.92
CA VAL A 158 31.09 11.80 16.61
C VAL A 158 31.65 11.41 15.24
N GLU A 159 31.37 10.17 14.79
CA GLU A 159 31.83 9.68 13.51
C GLU A 159 30.91 10.17 12.38
N PRO A 160 31.47 10.70 11.28
CA PRO A 160 30.67 11.07 10.13
C PRO A 160 29.93 9.84 9.62
N PRO A 161 28.66 9.98 9.20
CA PRO A 161 27.86 8.85 8.76
C PRO A 161 28.53 8.17 7.57
N SER A 162 29.08 6.98 7.81
CA SER A 162 29.42 6.06 6.73
C SER A 162 28.13 5.58 6.08
N ASP A 163 28.18 5.12 4.83
CA ASP A 163 26.98 4.56 4.17
C ASP A 163 26.37 3.37 4.93
N SER A 164 27.14 2.75 5.83
CA SER A 164 26.71 1.66 6.71
C SER A 164 25.95 2.11 7.97
N SER A 165 25.96 3.41 8.31
CA SER A 165 25.31 3.98 9.50
C SER A 165 24.12 4.84 9.13
N ARG A 166 23.12 4.24 8.48
CA ARG A 166 21.85 4.90 8.19
C ARG A 166 20.99 4.93 9.45
N LEU A 167 20.77 6.12 10.00
CA LEU A 167 19.80 6.34 11.07
C LEU A 167 18.41 6.54 10.47
N PHE A 168 17.48 5.68 10.90
CA PHE A 168 16.05 5.76 10.64
C PHE A 168 15.32 6.29 11.87
N VAL A 169 14.49 7.30 11.65
CA VAL A 169 13.62 7.88 12.67
C VAL A 169 12.17 7.80 12.22
N SER A 170 11.30 7.29 13.10
CA SER A 170 9.86 7.19 12.84
C SER A 170 9.07 7.73 14.02
N ILE A 171 8.22 8.74 13.80
CA ILE A 171 7.51 9.44 14.88
C ILE A 171 6.03 9.53 14.52
N HIS A 172 5.17 8.98 15.37
CA HIS A 172 3.72 9.01 15.21
C HIS A 172 3.07 9.88 16.28
N SER A 173 2.12 10.70 15.85
CA SER A 173 1.30 11.62 16.64
C SER A 173 2.08 12.76 17.31
N TYR A 174 3.30 13.05 16.85
CA TYR A 174 4.17 14.10 17.38
C TYR A 174 4.85 14.87 16.24
N ILE A 175 5.12 16.15 16.48
CA ILE A 175 5.97 16.94 15.59
C ILE A 175 7.37 17.01 16.20
N PRO A 176 8.38 16.34 15.62
CA PRO A 176 9.71 16.33 16.21
C PRO A 176 10.44 17.65 16.03
N ARG A 177 11.18 18.03 17.08
CA ARG A 177 12.19 19.07 17.05
C ARG A 177 13.54 18.41 17.27
N PHE A 178 14.33 18.39 16.22
CA PHE A 178 15.69 17.89 16.27
C PHE A 178 16.65 19.03 16.58
N THR A 179 17.67 18.73 17.36
CA THR A 179 18.84 19.61 17.51
C THR A 179 19.93 19.11 16.56
N THR A 180 21.17 19.01 17.04
CA THR A 180 22.29 18.43 16.28
C THR A 180 22.08 16.96 15.90
N PHE A 181 21.17 16.25 16.57
CA PHE A 181 20.80 14.86 16.21
C PHE A 181 20.30 14.72 14.78
N GLY A 182 19.58 15.74 14.27
CA GLY A 182 18.97 15.70 12.95
C GLY A 182 19.98 15.49 11.82
N VAL A 183 21.22 15.94 12.00
CA VAL A 183 22.31 15.80 11.01
C VAL A 183 22.63 14.34 10.71
N GLY A 184 22.42 13.43 11.67
CA GLY A 184 22.63 11.99 11.47
C GLY A 184 21.46 11.30 10.77
N ILE A 185 20.28 11.92 10.69
CA ILE A 185 19.06 11.29 10.17
C ILE A 185 19.14 11.19 8.65
N THR A 186 19.00 9.96 8.15
CA THR A 186 19.01 9.65 6.72
C THR A 186 17.65 9.23 6.20
N ARG A 187 16.80 8.68 7.07
CA ARG A 187 15.43 8.27 6.75
C ARG A 187 14.52 8.76 7.86
N LEU A 188 13.49 9.51 7.50
CA LEU A 188 12.56 10.10 8.45
C LEU A 188 11.12 9.85 8.01
N SER A 189 10.33 9.25 8.90
CA SER A 189 8.88 9.10 8.75
C SER A 189 8.18 9.81 9.90
N VAL A 190 7.29 10.75 9.58
CA VAL A 190 6.53 11.52 10.58
C VAL A 190 5.06 11.44 10.23
N ASN A 191 4.28 10.78 11.07
CA ASN A 191 2.83 10.70 10.92
C ASN A 191 2.17 11.53 12.03
N VAL A 192 1.53 12.61 11.65
CA VAL A 192 0.78 13.51 12.51
C VAL A 192 -0.70 13.22 12.28
N SER A 193 -1.32 12.50 13.20
CA SER A 193 -2.78 12.33 13.25
C SER A 193 -3.31 13.33 14.26
N MET A 194 -3.99 14.38 13.78
CA MET A 194 -4.55 15.42 14.64
C MET A 194 -6.07 15.33 14.66
N ASP A 195 -6.65 15.66 15.81
CA ASP A 195 -8.07 15.93 15.93
C ASP A 195 -8.37 17.25 15.19
N PRO A 196 -9.27 17.25 14.18
CA PRO A 196 -9.53 18.43 13.35
C PRO A 196 -9.96 19.66 14.17
N ASP A 197 -10.57 19.46 15.34
CA ASP A 197 -11.11 20.56 16.14
C ASP A 197 -10.07 21.28 17.01
N HIS A 198 -8.91 20.66 17.24
CA HIS A 198 -8.05 21.12 18.34
C HIS A 198 -6.67 21.60 17.93
N HIS A 199 -6.11 21.18 16.79
CA HIS A 199 -4.68 21.40 16.54
C HIS A 199 -4.32 21.73 15.09
N SER A 200 -3.84 22.96 14.86
CA SER A 200 -3.21 23.29 13.58
C SER A 200 -1.72 22.91 13.61
N PHE A 201 -1.37 21.98 12.73
CA PHE A 201 0.00 21.79 12.30
C PHE A 201 0.50 23.07 11.61
N ASP A 202 1.68 23.56 12.01
CA ASP A 202 2.33 24.71 11.37
C ASP A 202 3.42 24.21 10.40
N LEU A 203 3.37 24.66 9.15
CA LEU A 203 4.39 24.37 8.13
C LEU A 203 5.80 24.78 8.57
N ASN A 204 5.93 25.79 9.45
CA ASN A 204 7.23 26.16 10.00
C ASN A 204 7.88 25.03 10.79
N ASP A 205 7.10 24.15 11.42
CA ASP A 205 7.65 22.98 12.09
C ASP A 205 8.23 21.97 11.07
N LEU A 206 7.60 21.82 9.90
CA LEU A 206 8.13 20.99 8.81
C LEU A 206 9.43 21.56 8.24
N PHE A 207 9.49 22.88 8.03
CA PHE A 207 10.72 23.53 7.59
C PHE A 207 11.85 23.38 8.61
N SER A 208 11.53 23.46 9.90
CA SER A 208 12.48 23.19 10.99
C SER A 208 13.03 21.76 10.93
N ILE A 209 12.18 20.77 10.61
CA ILE A 209 12.61 19.38 10.40
C ILE A 209 13.60 19.28 9.24
N PHE A 210 13.29 19.87 8.08
CA PHE A 210 14.18 19.83 6.92
C PHE A 210 15.53 20.53 7.18
N GLN A 211 15.51 21.68 7.85
CA GLN A 211 16.73 22.40 8.23
C GLN A 211 17.59 21.59 9.21
N SER A 212 16.94 20.85 10.10
CA SER A 212 17.65 20.02 11.09
C SER A 212 18.20 18.73 10.48
N CYS A 213 17.63 18.26 9.35
CA CYS A 213 17.98 16.98 8.74
C CYS A 213 18.53 17.15 7.30
N PRO A 214 19.69 17.80 7.10
CA PRO A 214 20.24 18.08 5.77
C PRO A 214 20.70 16.83 5.00
N ASN A 215 20.87 15.69 5.69
CA ASN A 215 21.37 14.42 5.13
C ASN A 215 20.25 13.42 4.78
N LEU A 216 18.98 13.86 4.73
CA LEU A 216 17.86 13.00 4.37
C LEU A 216 18.03 12.40 2.98
N ILE A 217 17.74 11.11 2.88
CA ILE A 217 17.66 10.30 1.66
C ILE A 217 16.20 9.94 1.40
N GLU A 218 15.48 9.51 2.44
CA GLU A 218 14.06 9.20 2.38
C GLU A 218 13.30 10.04 3.40
N PHE A 219 12.23 10.67 2.95
CA PHE A 219 11.33 11.45 3.79
C PHE A 219 9.89 11.04 3.51
N ASP A 220 9.16 10.72 4.58
CA ASP A 220 7.75 10.40 4.55
C ASP A 220 7.02 11.21 5.62
N PHE A 221 5.99 11.93 5.21
CA PHE A 221 5.23 12.81 6.09
C PHE A 221 3.74 12.67 5.83
N SER A 222 2.96 12.52 6.89
CA SER A 222 1.50 12.46 6.83
C SER A 222 0.90 13.40 7.87
N ALA A 223 -0.05 14.27 7.50
CA ALA A 223 -0.71 15.20 8.41
C ALA A 223 -2.25 15.11 8.35
N LEU A 224 -2.79 13.92 8.65
CA LEU A 224 -4.23 13.68 8.63
C LEU A 224 -4.95 14.63 9.61
N GLY A 225 -5.99 15.30 9.12
CA GLY A 225 -6.80 16.27 9.89
C GLY A 225 -6.32 17.72 9.82
N SER A 226 -5.27 18.04 9.05
CA SER A 226 -4.69 19.39 8.98
C SER A 226 -5.35 20.32 7.95
N GLU A 227 -6.67 20.53 8.04
CA GLU A 227 -7.40 21.32 7.03
C GLU A 227 -7.02 22.81 6.99
N HIS A 228 -6.46 23.34 8.09
CA HIS A 228 -6.19 24.76 8.26
C HIS A 228 -4.72 25.01 8.61
N THR A 229 -3.82 24.78 7.67
CA THR A 229 -2.44 25.26 7.80
C THR A 229 -2.38 26.76 7.52
N GLY A 230 -1.86 27.55 8.47
CA GLY A 230 -1.57 28.96 8.23
C GLY A 230 -0.53 29.13 7.10
N PRO A 231 -0.46 30.32 6.47
CA PRO A 231 0.54 30.56 5.43
C PRO A 231 1.95 30.38 5.99
N ALA A 232 2.83 29.79 5.19
CA ALA A 232 4.24 29.67 5.53
C ALA A 232 4.88 31.04 5.82
N SER A 233 5.61 31.16 6.94
CA SER A 233 6.37 32.38 7.28
C SER A 233 7.82 32.36 6.78
N PHE A 234 8.24 31.25 6.17
CA PHE A 234 9.62 31.01 5.77
C PHE A 234 9.95 31.68 4.43
N ASP A 235 10.82 32.69 4.45
CA ASP A 235 11.35 33.37 3.27
C ASP A 235 12.72 32.79 2.90
N GLY A 236 12.73 31.76 2.06
CA GLY A 236 13.98 31.12 1.63
C GLY A 236 13.80 29.79 0.92
N PHE A 237 14.93 29.11 0.67
CA PHE A 237 14.96 27.77 0.09
C PHE A 237 15.75 26.80 0.98
N ILE A 238 15.30 25.55 1.02
CA ILE A 238 15.98 24.45 1.71
C ILE A 238 16.45 23.44 0.67
N VAL A 239 17.77 23.21 0.61
CA VAL A 239 18.39 22.29 -0.35
C VAL A 239 18.66 20.96 0.32
N LEU A 240 17.93 19.92 -0.07
CA LEU A 240 18.14 18.55 0.41
C LEU A 240 18.87 17.74 -0.67
N ARG A 241 20.20 17.84 -0.68
CA ARG A 241 21.06 17.34 -1.77
C ARG A 241 21.03 15.82 -1.94
N ARG A 242 20.65 15.09 -0.90
CA ARG A 242 20.69 13.61 -0.87
C ARG A 242 19.29 12.99 -0.94
N LEU A 243 18.24 13.79 -0.92
CA LEU A 243 16.87 13.28 -0.84
C LEU A 243 16.48 12.67 -2.18
N THR A 244 16.36 11.35 -2.21
CA THR A 244 15.95 10.56 -3.39
C THR A 244 14.46 10.25 -3.35
N ASN A 245 13.87 10.08 -2.16
CA ASN A 245 12.47 9.71 -2.01
C ASN A 245 11.75 10.74 -1.13
N PHE A 246 10.73 11.39 -1.69
CA PHE A 246 9.90 12.38 -1.00
C PHE A 246 8.44 11.94 -1.03
N SER A 247 7.87 11.62 0.14
CA SER A 247 6.48 11.25 0.32
C SER A 247 5.79 12.24 1.25
N VAL A 248 4.68 12.82 0.82
CA VAL A 248 3.84 13.72 1.61
C VAL A 248 2.39 13.34 1.44
N SER A 249 1.69 13.20 2.56
CA SER A 249 0.29 12.81 2.62
C SER A 249 -0.53 13.79 3.46
N TRP A 250 -1.76 14.09 3.05
CA TRP A 250 -2.71 14.90 3.83
C TRP A 250 -2.19 16.31 4.18
N VAL A 251 -1.47 16.96 3.26
CA VAL A 251 -0.98 18.34 3.43
C VAL A 251 -1.72 19.27 2.48
N TRP A 252 -2.48 20.20 3.04
CA TRP A 252 -3.33 21.11 2.28
C TRP A 252 -2.53 22.16 1.51
N ASN A 253 -1.60 22.86 2.15
CA ASN A 253 -0.77 23.88 1.49
C ASN A 253 0.54 23.29 0.94
N ILE A 254 0.43 22.26 0.09
CA ILE A 254 1.60 21.58 -0.47
C ILE A 254 2.49 22.51 -1.32
N GLU A 255 1.92 23.58 -1.89
CA GLU A 255 2.65 24.62 -2.61
C GLU A 255 3.76 25.25 -1.78
N ASP A 256 3.49 25.55 -0.51
CA ASP A 256 4.42 26.23 0.38
C ASP A 256 5.61 25.32 0.67
N VAL A 257 5.35 24.01 0.78
CA VAL A 257 6.39 23.00 0.96
C VAL A 257 7.25 22.86 -0.30
N LEU A 258 6.62 22.65 -1.46
CA LEU A 258 7.32 22.40 -2.72
C LEU A 258 8.10 23.64 -3.22
N ASN A 259 7.59 24.85 -2.99
CA ASN A 259 8.28 26.09 -3.40
C ASN A 259 9.57 26.34 -2.61
N VAL A 260 9.60 25.94 -1.34
CA VAL A 260 10.76 26.10 -0.46
C VAL A 260 11.84 25.05 -0.76
N LEU A 261 11.46 23.86 -1.24
CA LEU A 261 12.39 22.75 -1.42
C LEU A 261 13.17 22.81 -2.75
N ARG A 262 14.45 22.42 -2.68
CA ARG A 262 15.31 22.13 -3.83
C ARG A 262 15.86 20.72 -3.70
N LEU A 263 15.43 19.84 -4.61
CA LEU A 263 15.61 18.39 -4.51
C LEU A 263 16.41 17.86 -5.72
N PRO A 264 17.71 18.20 -5.87
CA PRO A 264 18.46 17.89 -7.09
C PRO A 264 18.71 16.39 -7.32
N ALA A 265 18.61 15.57 -6.26
CA ALA A 265 18.80 14.12 -6.31
C ALA A 265 17.48 13.34 -6.29
N LEU A 266 16.33 14.01 -6.48
CA LEU A 266 15.03 13.37 -6.37
C LEU A 266 14.84 12.29 -7.44
N GLU A 267 14.56 11.08 -6.99
CA GLU A 267 14.29 9.90 -7.83
C GLU A 267 12.82 9.49 -7.77
N SER A 268 12.14 9.71 -6.64
CA SER A 268 10.74 9.36 -6.41
C SER A 268 10.00 10.44 -5.64
N ILE A 269 8.84 10.85 -6.14
CA ILE A 269 7.91 11.74 -5.45
C ILE A 269 6.54 11.05 -5.28
N THR A 270 5.99 11.13 -4.07
CA THR A 270 4.66 10.63 -3.72
C THR A 270 3.87 11.72 -3.02
N LEU A 271 2.73 12.11 -3.57
CA LEU A 271 1.81 13.08 -3.02
C LEU A 271 0.45 12.41 -2.87
N HIS A 272 -0.04 12.27 -1.63
CA HIS A 272 -1.28 11.55 -1.32
C HIS A 272 -2.26 12.48 -0.59
N GLU A 273 -3.48 12.65 -1.06
CA GLU A 273 -4.50 13.52 -0.43
C GLU A 273 -4.00 14.95 -0.17
N VAL A 274 -3.36 15.54 -1.17
CA VAL A 274 -2.93 16.96 -1.11
C VAL A 274 -3.97 17.84 -1.79
N ASN A 275 -4.12 19.08 -1.33
CA ASN A 275 -5.02 20.03 -1.98
C ASN A 275 -4.32 20.67 -3.19
N TRP A 276 -5.02 20.69 -4.33
CA TRP A 276 -4.46 21.12 -5.61
C TRP A 276 -4.88 22.55 -5.95
N SER A 277 -4.17 23.52 -5.39
CA SER A 277 -4.28 24.93 -5.80
C SER A 277 -3.49 25.22 -7.09
N ASP A 278 -3.73 26.37 -7.72
CA ASP A 278 -2.91 26.85 -8.85
C ASP A 278 -1.42 26.94 -8.47
N ALA A 279 -1.15 27.38 -7.23
CA ALA A 279 0.20 27.46 -6.69
C ALA A 279 0.82 26.07 -6.49
N ALA A 280 0.04 25.08 -6.04
CA ALA A 280 0.52 23.71 -5.84
C ALA A 280 0.96 23.08 -7.16
N ARG A 281 0.17 23.31 -8.21
CA ARG A 281 0.48 22.85 -9.58
C ARG A 281 1.76 23.49 -10.12
N ALA A 282 1.93 24.80 -9.95
CA ALA A 282 3.14 25.50 -10.35
C ALA A 282 4.38 25.05 -9.56
N ALA A 283 4.23 24.84 -8.24
CA ALA A 283 5.29 24.36 -7.38
C ALA A 283 5.73 22.94 -7.77
N LEU A 284 4.78 22.03 -7.98
CA LEU A 284 5.06 20.69 -8.50
C LEU A 284 5.76 20.76 -9.85
N TRP A 285 5.27 21.57 -10.79
CA TRP A 285 5.88 21.73 -12.10
C TRP A 285 7.36 22.12 -12.02
N ASN A 286 7.68 23.05 -11.12
CA ASN A 286 9.06 23.47 -10.87
C ASN A 286 9.91 22.32 -10.31
N VAL A 287 9.37 21.53 -9.36
CA VAL A 287 10.08 20.36 -8.81
C VAL A 287 10.35 19.32 -9.89
N LEU A 288 9.35 18.99 -10.73
CA LEU A 288 9.50 18.06 -11.84
C LEU A 288 10.56 18.56 -12.85
N GLY A 289 10.57 19.85 -13.17
CA GLY A 289 11.53 20.44 -14.11
C GLY A 289 12.97 20.50 -13.60
N LEU A 290 13.17 20.58 -12.28
CA LEU A 290 14.49 20.62 -11.65
C LEU A 290 15.06 19.24 -11.31
N SER A 291 14.22 18.20 -11.31
CA SER A 291 14.59 16.85 -10.85
C SER A 291 14.95 15.94 -12.03
N HIS A 292 16.19 16.06 -12.52
CA HIS A 292 16.64 15.27 -13.68
C HIS A 292 16.74 13.77 -13.42
N SER A 293 16.91 13.34 -12.16
CA SER A 293 16.98 11.92 -11.77
C SER A 293 15.61 11.28 -11.55
N LEU A 294 14.51 12.02 -11.74
CA LEU A 294 13.18 11.57 -11.38
C LEU A 294 12.76 10.36 -12.22
N SER A 295 12.43 9.27 -11.53
CA SER A 295 12.08 7.97 -12.09
C SER A 295 10.67 7.50 -11.72
N SER A 296 10.13 7.99 -10.61
CA SER A 296 8.80 7.63 -10.11
C SER A 296 8.03 8.88 -9.66
N VAL A 297 6.79 9.01 -10.15
CA VAL A 297 5.86 10.08 -9.77
C VAL A 297 4.53 9.44 -9.42
N LEU A 298 4.13 9.56 -8.16
CA LEU A 298 2.86 9.07 -7.65
C LEU A 298 2.07 10.24 -7.09
N ILE A 299 0.94 10.55 -7.70
CA ILE A 299 -0.03 11.52 -7.21
C ILE A 299 -1.31 10.75 -6.96
N LEU A 300 -1.77 10.73 -5.73
CA LEU A 300 -2.88 9.90 -5.27
C LEU A 300 -3.86 10.80 -4.50
N GLN A 301 -5.14 10.71 -4.80
CA GLN A 301 -6.19 11.46 -4.12
C GLN A 301 -7.49 10.64 -4.23
N ASP A 302 -8.26 10.62 -3.14
CA ASP A 302 -9.52 9.92 -3.06
C ASP A 302 -10.61 10.66 -3.83
N ASP A 303 -11.54 9.91 -4.41
CA ASP A 303 -12.54 10.44 -5.35
C ASP A 303 -13.64 11.28 -4.66
N ASP A 304 -13.71 11.28 -3.32
CA ASP A 304 -14.86 11.78 -2.55
C ASP A 304 -14.84 13.29 -2.22
N TYR A 305 -13.74 14.03 -2.48
CA TYR A 305 -13.56 15.41 -2.02
C TYR A 305 -13.29 16.41 -3.15
N SER A 306 -14.29 16.80 -3.93
CA SER A 306 -14.15 17.87 -4.93
C SER A 306 -15.04 19.08 -4.63
N TYR A 307 -14.43 20.18 -4.20
CA TYR A 307 -15.03 21.52 -4.34
C TYR A 307 -14.71 22.04 -5.75
N GLU A 308 -15.71 22.06 -6.62
CA GLU A 308 -15.59 22.51 -8.00
C GLU A 308 -15.29 24.01 -8.07
N ARG A 309 -14.02 24.37 -8.21
CA ARG A 309 -13.63 25.65 -8.81
C ARG A 309 -12.99 25.39 -10.15
N ASN A 310 -13.42 26.14 -11.16
CA ASN A 310 -12.77 26.14 -12.46
C ASN A 310 -11.30 26.54 -12.28
N PRO A 311 -10.34 25.69 -12.69
CA PRO A 311 -8.92 26.01 -12.59
C PRO A 311 -8.57 27.23 -13.43
N VAL A 312 -7.63 28.05 -12.95
CA VAL A 312 -7.01 29.08 -13.79
C VAL A 312 -6.16 28.39 -14.86
N PRO A 313 -6.10 28.94 -16.11
CA PRO A 313 -5.22 28.43 -17.14
C PRO A 313 -3.77 28.33 -16.66
N PHE A 314 -3.15 27.17 -16.86
CA PHE A 314 -1.76 26.91 -16.47
C PHE A 314 -0.81 27.22 -17.63
N HIS A 315 0.13 28.14 -17.44
CA HIS A 315 1.02 28.66 -18.49
C HIS A 315 2.45 28.08 -18.40
N GLY A 316 2.59 26.76 -18.38
CA GLY A 316 3.88 26.08 -18.44
C GLY A 316 4.39 25.88 -19.87
N ASN A 317 5.72 25.90 -20.06
CA ASN A 317 6.34 25.32 -21.26
C ASN A 317 6.24 23.80 -21.18
N PRO A 318 6.00 23.05 -22.28
CA PRO A 318 5.97 21.59 -22.25
C PRO A 318 7.21 20.98 -21.57
N LEU A 319 7.01 19.99 -20.72
CA LEU A 319 8.06 19.33 -19.95
C LEU A 319 8.16 17.86 -20.35
N THR A 320 9.37 17.43 -20.68
CA THR A 320 9.68 16.02 -20.98
C THR A 320 10.37 15.40 -19.78
N LEU A 321 9.77 14.36 -19.20
CA LEU A 321 10.35 13.60 -18.09
C LEU A 321 10.95 12.30 -18.62
N SER A 322 12.18 12.38 -19.14
CA SER A 322 12.83 11.27 -19.84
C SER A 322 13.16 10.08 -18.94
N ASN A 323 13.39 10.28 -17.64
CA ASN A 323 13.81 9.18 -16.76
C ASN A 323 12.64 8.51 -16.02
N VAL A 324 11.42 9.04 -16.15
CA VAL A 324 10.24 8.52 -15.45
C VAL A 324 9.81 7.18 -16.03
N ALA A 325 9.91 6.14 -15.19
CA ALA A 325 9.49 4.78 -15.47
C ALA A 325 8.11 4.47 -14.87
N ILE A 326 7.75 5.09 -13.74
CA ILE A 326 6.47 4.88 -13.05
C ILE A 326 5.76 6.23 -12.92
N PHE A 327 4.53 6.32 -13.41
CA PHE A 327 3.74 7.54 -13.36
C PHE A 327 2.27 7.24 -13.02
N HIS A 328 1.89 7.48 -11.76
CA HIS A 328 0.52 7.30 -11.29
C HIS A 328 -0.07 8.67 -10.95
N MET A 329 -1.29 8.92 -11.41
CA MET A 329 -2.02 10.15 -11.12
C MET A 329 -3.50 9.84 -10.93
N TRP A 330 -3.94 9.90 -9.68
CA TRP A 330 -5.33 9.80 -9.25
C TRP A 330 -5.76 11.11 -8.60
N GLY A 331 -7.04 11.46 -8.72
CA GLY A 331 -7.60 12.66 -8.09
C GLY A 331 -8.48 13.50 -9.00
N ASN A 332 -8.74 14.72 -8.55
CA ASN A 332 -9.59 15.67 -9.26
C ASN A 332 -8.92 16.12 -10.57
N TRP A 333 -9.32 15.46 -11.66
CA TRP A 333 -8.76 15.67 -12.98
C TRP A 333 -8.93 17.10 -13.47
N THR A 334 -10.00 17.81 -13.10
CA THR A 334 -10.19 19.20 -13.55
C THR A 334 -8.98 20.06 -13.15
N LEU A 335 -8.41 19.80 -11.98
CA LEU A 335 -7.23 20.50 -11.48
C LEU A 335 -5.94 19.95 -12.08
N LEU A 336 -5.78 18.64 -12.29
CA LEU A 336 -4.50 18.08 -12.77
C LEU A 336 -4.36 18.07 -14.30
N GLN A 337 -5.46 18.18 -15.04
CA GLN A 337 -5.52 18.11 -16.50
C GLN A 337 -4.56 19.10 -17.20
N PRO A 338 -4.44 20.39 -16.80
CA PRO A 338 -3.50 21.30 -17.43
C PRO A 338 -2.03 20.89 -17.28
N LEU A 339 -1.66 20.21 -16.19
CA LEU A 339 -0.31 19.67 -16.01
C LEU A 339 -0.07 18.50 -16.96
N LEU A 340 -1.00 17.55 -16.99
CA LEU A 340 -0.95 16.40 -17.90
C LEU A 340 -0.83 16.83 -19.35
N ASP A 341 -1.53 17.90 -19.74
CA ASP A 341 -1.50 18.49 -21.08
C ASP A 341 -0.17 19.14 -21.46
N LEU A 342 0.76 19.31 -20.54
CA LEU A 342 2.11 19.80 -20.85
C LEU A 342 3.19 18.74 -20.67
N LEU A 343 2.85 17.56 -20.14
CA LEU A 343 3.81 16.48 -19.90
C LEU A 343 4.03 15.59 -21.13
N THR A 344 5.28 15.16 -21.29
CA THR A 344 5.71 14.10 -22.22
C THR A 344 6.51 13.05 -21.46
N LEU A 345 6.10 11.77 -21.56
CA LEU A 345 6.64 10.65 -20.78
C LEU A 345 7.18 9.54 -21.72
N PRO A 346 8.33 9.73 -22.39
CA PRO A 346 8.75 8.84 -23.49
C PRO A 346 9.15 7.42 -23.05
N HIS A 347 9.51 7.24 -21.78
CA HIS A 347 10.12 6.00 -21.27
C HIS A 347 9.33 5.33 -20.13
N VAL A 348 8.08 5.75 -19.90
CA VAL A 348 7.24 5.17 -18.85
C VAL A 348 6.93 3.70 -19.15
N GLN A 349 7.02 2.89 -18.10
CA GLN A 349 6.75 1.45 -18.11
C GLN A 349 5.44 1.12 -17.39
N GLU A 350 5.10 1.89 -16.36
CA GLU A 350 3.85 1.79 -15.62
C GLU A 350 3.14 3.15 -15.60
N LEU A 351 1.96 3.20 -16.21
CA LEU A 351 1.14 4.39 -16.32
C LEU A 351 -0.23 4.11 -15.71
N ASP A 352 -0.59 4.80 -14.62
CA ASP A 352 -1.92 4.74 -14.01
C ASP A 352 -2.54 6.12 -14.01
N LEU A 353 -3.64 6.31 -14.74
CA LEU A 353 -4.33 7.59 -14.86
C LEU A 353 -5.78 7.42 -14.40
N ALA A 354 -6.21 8.23 -13.45
CA ALA A 354 -7.62 8.37 -13.10
C ALA A 354 -8.13 9.77 -13.51
N GLY A 355 -9.33 9.83 -14.09
CA GLY A 355 -10.01 11.08 -14.42
C GLY A 355 -9.49 11.81 -15.67
N ALA A 356 -8.33 11.44 -16.21
CA ALA A 356 -7.74 12.13 -17.37
C ALA A 356 -8.68 12.15 -18.59
N SER A 357 -8.63 13.23 -19.39
CA SER A 357 -9.36 13.24 -20.66
C SER A 357 -8.83 12.16 -21.61
N ILE A 358 -9.72 11.62 -22.44
CA ILE A 358 -9.37 10.61 -23.46
C ILE A 358 -8.22 11.10 -24.35
N ARG A 359 -8.24 12.38 -24.74
CA ARG A 359 -7.20 13.00 -25.59
C ARG A 359 -5.83 12.96 -24.91
N THR A 360 -5.79 13.28 -23.62
CA THR A 360 -4.54 13.38 -22.86
C THR A 360 -3.99 12.00 -22.53
N ALA A 361 -4.85 11.06 -22.14
CA ALA A 361 -4.50 9.66 -22.00
C ALA A 361 -3.92 9.13 -23.32
N HIS A 362 -4.65 9.25 -24.44
CA HIS A 362 -4.18 8.83 -25.76
C HIS A 362 -2.80 9.42 -26.10
N ARG A 363 -2.61 10.71 -25.86
CA ARG A 363 -1.34 11.39 -26.15
C ARG A 363 -0.18 10.86 -25.31
N LEU A 364 -0.33 10.80 -23.97
CA LEU A 364 0.71 10.31 -23.07
C LEU A 364 1.09 8.88 -23.40
N ILE A 365 0.08 8.03 -23.60
CA ILE A 365 0.26 6.64 -23.97
C ILE A 365 0.98 6.53 -25.33
N SER A 366 0.62 7.34 -26.33
CA SER A 366 1.26 7.31 -27.67
C SER A 366 2.74 7.66 -27.65
N PHE A 367 3.20 8.45 -26.67
CA PHE A 367 4.63 8.75 -26.48
C PHE A 367 5.39 7.62 -25.77
N SER A 368 4.69 6.66 -25.16
CA SER A 368 5.23 5.71 -24.20
C SER A 368 5.49 4.33 -24.83
N THR A 369 6.55 4.21 -25.62
CA THR A 369 6.82 2.96 -26.39
C THR A 369 7.22 1.75 -25.53
N ASN A 370 7.66 1.99 -24.29
CA ASN A 370 8.11 0.97 -23.35
C ASN A 370 7.03 0.53 -22.34
N LEU A 371 5.79 0.94 -22.54
CA LEU A 371 4.70 0.71 -21.59
C LEU A 371 4.42 -0.79 -21.42
N ARG A 372 4.47 -1.26 -20.16
CA ARG A 372 4.24 -2.66 -19.74
C ARG A 372 2.95 -2.82 -18.95
N SER A 373 2.60 -1.82 -18.15
CA SER A 373 1.38 -1.77 -17.35
C SER A 373 0.65 -0.46 -17.60
N LEU A 374 -0.62 -0.54 -17.97
CA LEU A 374 -1.50 0.60 -18.21
C LEU A 374 -2.77 0.43 -17.38
N SER A 375 -3.07 1.41 -16.53
CA SER A 375 -4.33 1.51 -15.80
C SER A 375 -4.99 2.84 -16.14
N LEU A 376 -6.26 2.78 -16.55
CA LEU A 376 -7.07 3.94 -16.94
C LEU A 376 -8.38 3.88 -16.16
N ARG A 377 -8.66 4.85 -15.31
CA ARG A 377 -9.85 4.88 -14.48
C ARG A 377 -10.64 6.15 -14.76
N ASN A 378 -11.95 6.02 -14.91
CA ASN A 378 -12.89 7.13 -14.88
C ASN A 378 -12.53 8.24 -15.89
N LEU A 379 -12.14 7.87 -17.11
CA LEU A 379 -11.72 8.85 -18.12
C LEU A 379 -12.83 9.88 -18.37
N ALA A 380 -12.49 11.17 -18.31
CA ALA A 380 -13.44 12.23 -18.55
C ALA A 380 -13.82 12.29 -20.04
N GLU A 381 -15.11 12.13 -20.34
CA GLU A 381 -15.65 12.48 -21.65
C GLU A 381 -15.65 14.00 -21.80
N VAL A 382 -15.13 14.49 -22.92
CA VAL A 382 -15.25 15.91 -23.25
C VAL A 382 -16.72 16.18 -23.59
N PRO A 383 -17.41 17.09 -22.88
CA PRO A 383 -18.81 17.40 -23.18
C PRO A 383 -18.96 17.79 -24.66
N ALA A 384 -19.90 17.13 -25.36
CA ALA A 384 -20.11 17.32 -26.80
C ALA A 384 -20.38 18.78 -27.19
N ASP A 385 -20.89 19.59 -26.25
CA ASP A 385 -21.19 21.00 -26.46
C ASP A 385 -19.93 21.88 -26.59
N LEU A 386 -18.77 21.42 -26.11
CA LEU A 386 -17.52 22.20 -26.13
C LEU A 386 -16.66 21.95 -27.37
N ASP A 387 -16.95 20.92 -28.16
CA ASP A 387 -16.25 20.65 -29.42
C ASP A 387 -17.25 20.23 -30.52
N PRO A 388 -17.83 21.20 -31.26
CA PRO A 388 -18.79 20.92 -32.32
C PRO A 388 -18.15 20.23 -33.54
N THR A 389 -16.84 20.04 -33.55
CA THR A 389 -16.17 19.32 -34.64
C THR A 389 -16.14 17.83 -34.32
N PRO A 390 -16.65 16.95 -35.23
CA PRO A 390 -16.53 15.52 -35.05
C PRO A 390 -15.04 15.18 -35.09
N ASN A 391 -14.44 14.99 -33.91
CA ASN A 391 -13.04 14.63 -33.82
C ASN A 391 -12.82 13.33 -34.61
N PRO A 392 -11.86 13.30 -35.56
CA PRO A 392 -11.58 12.10 -36.32
C PRO A 392 -11.27 10.96 -35.34
N ALA A 393 -11.85 9.78 -35.58
CA ALA A 393 -11.62 8.62 -34.74
C ALA A 393 -10.12 8.39 -34.55
N PRO A 394 -9.61 8.35 -33.31
CA PRO A 394 -8.17 8.22 -33.09
C PRO A 394 -7.64 6.94 -33.72
N ALA A 395 -6.45 7.02 -34.31
CA ALA A 395 -5.79 5.87 -34.91
C ALA A 395 -5.47 4.82 -33.81
N PRO A 396 -5.61 3.51 -34.10
CA PRO A 396 -5.22 2.48 -33.15
C PRO A 396 -3.74 2.60 -32.75
N ILE A 397 -3.46 2.55 -31.45
CA ILE A 397 -2.11 2.59 -30.87
C ILE A 397 -1.60 1.16 -30.68
N LEU A 398 -0.37 0.90 -31.14
CA LEU A 398 0.32 -0.39 -30.99
C LEU A 398 1.22 -0.39 -29.75
N PHE A 399 1.01 -1.35 -28.85
CA PHE A 399 1.85 -1.59 -27.67
C PHE A 399 2.54 -2.95 -27.74
N PRO A 400 3.75 -3.03 -28.32
CA PRO A 400 4.47 -4.30 -28.45
C PRO A 400 4.97 -4.88 -27.11
N SER A 401 4.92 -4.10 -26.03
CA SER A 401 5.46 -4.43 -24.70
C SER A 401 4.41 -4.49 -23.60
N LEU A 402 3.15 -4.13 -23.89
CA LEU A 402 2.10 -4.07 -22.86
C LEU A 402 1.70 -5.48 -22.44
N THR A 403 1.87 -5.77 -21.15
CA THR A 403 1.57 -7.06 -20.52
C THR A 403 0.36 -7.00 -19.60
N SER A 404 0.05 -5.84 -19.03
CA SER A 404 -1.08 -5.62 -18.14
C SER A 404 -1.89 -4.39 -18.56
N LEU A 405 -3.20 -4.53 -18.67
CA LEU A 405 -4.13 -3.47 -19.00
C LEU A 405 -5.34 -3.52 -18.05
N HIS A 406 -5.60 -2.41 -17.39
CA HIS A 406 -6.76 -2.19 -16.55
C HIS A 406 -7.52 -0.95 -17.04
N ILE A 407 -8.81 -1.10 -17.33
CA ILE A 407 -9.67 0.01 -17.74
C ILE A 407 -10.93 0.00 -16.87
N SER A 408 -11.17 1.09 -16.14
CA SER A 408 -12.36 1.31 -15.32
C SER A 408 -13.17 2.51 -15.83
N GLY A 409 -14.49 2.37 -15.93
CA GLY A 409 -15.44 3.44 -16.25
C GLY A 409 -15.61 3.74 -17.75
N PHE A 410 -14.60 3.50 -18.59
CA PHE A 410 -14.70 3.70 -20.04
C PHE A 410 -14.04 2.56 -20.86
N PRO A 411 -14.61 1.34 -20.84
CA PRO A 411 -14.04 0.16 -21.51
C PRO A 411 -13.90 0.32 -23.03
N LEU A 412 -14.65 1.23 -23.66
CA LEU A 412 -14.56 1.50 -25.11
C LEU A 412 -13.18 1.98 -25.55
N PHE A 413 -12.36 2.54 -24.65
CA PHE A 413 -10.98 2.93 -24.95
C PHE A 413 -10.13 1.75 -25.46
N PHE A 414 -10.47 0.52 -25.08
CA PHE A 414 -9.80 -0.69 -25.55
C PHE A 414 -9.81 -0.81 -27.09
N ASN A 415 -10.82 -0.25 -27.76
CA ASN A 415 -10.92 -0.24 -29.22
C ASN A 415 -9.81 0.57 -29.91
N TYR A 416 -8.99 1.30 -29.16
CA TYR A 416 -7.82 2.02 -29.67
C TYR A 416 -6.50 1.34 -29.30
N ILE A 417 -6.51 0.22 -28.58
CA ILE A 417 -5.30 -0.46 -28.09
C ILE A 417 -5.09 -1.75 -28.88
N ASN A 418 -3.88 -1.95 -29.41
CA ASN A 418 -3.40 -3.21 -29.96
C ASN A 418 -2.20 -3.70 -29.14
N ALA A 419 -2.36 -4.78 -28.36
CA ALA A 419 -1.38 -5.26 -27.41
C ALA A 419 -1.15 -6.77 -27.57
N PRO A 420 -0.32 -7.21 -28.53
CA PRO A 420 -0.16 -8.63 -28.87
C PRO A 420 0.47 -9.50 -27.76
N LYS A 421 1.06 -8.86 -26.73
CA LYS A 421 1.67 -9.54 -25.58
C LYS A 421 0.86 -9.40 -24.28
N LEU A 422 -0.39 -8.95 -24.37
CA LEU A 422 -1.23 -8.71 -23.21
C LEU A 422 -1.50 -10.02 -22.46
N GLY A 423 -1.02 -10.12 -21.23
CA GLY A 423 -1.22 -11.27 -20.34
C GLY A 423 -2.37 -11.06 -19.36
N THR A 424 -2.58 -9.83 -18.91
CA THR A 424 -3.63 -9.47 -17.95
C THR A 424 -4.52 -8.37 -18.53
N LEU A 425 -5.82 -8.63 -18.58
CA LEU A 425 -6.85 -7.66 -18.96
C LEU A 425 -7.90 -7.56 -17.86
N ALA A 426 -8.11 -6.35 -17.34
CA ALA A 426 -9.18 -6.03 -16.41
C ALA A 426 -10.06 -4.91 -16.98
N LEU A 427 -11.35 -5.17 -17.12
CA LEU A 427 -12.35 -4.22 -17.58
C LEU A 427 -13.41 -4.06 -16.49
N GLU A 428 -13.50 -2.86 -15.92
CA GLU A 428 -14.39 -2.57 -14.80
C GLU A 428 -15.33 -1.40 -15.13
N ASN A 429 -16.53 -1.44 -14.58
CA ASN A 429 -17.49 -0.36 -14.62
C ASN A 429 -18.16 -0.26 -13.24
N ARG A 430 -17.61 0.59 -12.37
CA ARG A 430 -18.01 0.69 -10.95
C ARG A 430 -19.08 1.75 -10.67
N PHE A 431 -19.43 2.58 -11.64
CA PHE A 431 -20.40 3.64 -11.40
C PHE A 431 -21.82 3.09 -11.44
N ASN A 432 -22.64 3.51 -10.47
CA ASN A 432 -24.10 3.31 -10.43
C ASN A 432 -24.85 3.86 -11.67
N SER A 433 -24.14 4.42 -12.65
CA SER A 433 -24.66 4.62 -13.99
C SER A 433 -25.10 3.28 -14.56
N ALA A 434 -26.29 3.25 -15.16
CA ALA A 434 -26.83 2.09 -15.88
C ALA A 434 -25.73 1.37 -16.65
N CYS A 435 -25.70 0.02 -16.55
CA CYS A 435 -24.71 -0.83 -17.20
C CYS A 435 -24.41 -0.34 -18.64
N ILE A 436 -23.14 -0.31 -19.03
CA ILE A 436 -22.73 0.25 -20.33
C ILE A 436 -23.37 -0.56 -21.46
N VAL A 437 -24.39 0.00 -22.07
CA VAL A 437 -25.13 -0.59 -23.19
C VAL A 437 -24.16 -0.90 -24.33
N ASN A 438 -24.30 -2.08 -24.93
CA ASN A 438 -23.47 -2.59 -26.05
C ASN A 438 -22.07 -3.07 -25.67
N SER A 439 -21.87 -3.58 -24.44
CA SER A 439 -20.57 -4.11 -24.03
C SER A 439 -20.09 -5.32 -24.88
N GLY A 440 -21.03 -6.05 -25.51
CA GLY A 440 -20.69 -7.19 -26.37
C GLY A 440 -19.80 -6.84 -27.57
N ALA A 441 -19.92 -5.64 -28.14
CA ALA A 441 -19.15 -5.25 -29.31
C ALA A 441 -17.64 -5.15 -29.02
N PHE A 442 -17.24 -4.65 -27.85
CA PHE A 442 -15.83 -4.52 -27.50
C PHE A 442 -15.20 -5.85 -27.09
N LEU A 443 -15.96 -6.75 -26.44
CA LEU A 443 -15.45 -8.08 -26.08
C LEU A 443 -15.06 -8.87 -27.33
N ARG A 444 -15.71 -8.61 -28.46
CA ARG A 444 -15.36 -9.25 -29.73
C ARG A 444 -14.00 -8.81 -30.27
N VAL A 445 -13.55 -7.63 -29.90
CA VAL A 445 -12.26 -7.08 -30.32
C VAL A 445 -11.10 -7.64 -29.49
N VAL A 446 -11.36 -8.09 -28.26
CA VAL A 446 -10.32 -8.59 -27.33
C VAL A 446 -9.49 -9.72 -27.94
N PRO A 447 -10.07 -10.81 -28.48
CA PRO A 447 -9.29 -11.89 -29.05
C PRO A 447 -8.54 -11.46 -30.32
N GLU A 448 -9.12 -10.60 -31.14
CA GLU A 448 -8.50 -10.13 -32.39
C GLU A 448 -7.18 -9.38 -32.13
N ARG A 449 -7.04 -8.77 -30.95
CA ARG A 449 -5.89 -7.91 -30.61
C ARG A 449 -4.92 -8.50 -29.60
N SER A 450 -5.36 -9.49 -28.81
CA SER A 450 -4.62 -9.99 -27.64
C SER A 450 -4.64 -11.52 -27.46
N ALA A 451 -5.31 -12.30 -28.33
CA ALA A 451 -5.69 -13.69 -28.05
C ALA A 451 -4.56 -14.65 -27.64
N SER A 452 -3.34 -14.51 -28.19
CA SER A 452 -2.32 -15.56 -28.00
C SER A 452 -1.66 -15.57 -26.63
N ALA A 453 -1.72 -14.48 -25.87
CA ALA A 453 -0.94 -14.31 -24.64
C ALA A 453 -1.80 -14.14 -23.37
N LEU A 454 -3.11 -13.94 -23.50
CA LEU A 454 -3.96 -13.57 -22.37
C LEU A 454 -4.17 -14.74 -21.41
N THR A 455 -3.64 -14.60 -20.18
CA THR A 455 -3.73 -15.59 -19.11
C THR A 455 -4.72 -15.19 -18.02
N THR A 456 -4.98 -13.89 -17.84
CA THR A 456 -5.89 -13.37 -16.82
C THR A 456 -6.89 -12.41 -17.44
N LEU A 457 -8.19 -12.69 -17.24
CA LEU A 457 -9.30 -11.84 -17.69
C LEU A 457 -10.19 -11.51 -16.51
N ARG A 458 -10.40 -10.23 -16.25
CA ARG A 458 -11.33 -9.71 -15.23
C ARG A 458 -12.35 -8.80 -15.88
N LEU A 459 -13.62 -9.09 -15.65
CA LEU A 459 -14.77 -8.36 -16.16
C LEU A 459 -15.63 -7.96 -14.96
N SER A 460 -15.96 -6.69 -14.82
CA SER A 460 -16.79 -6.19 -13.72
C SER A 460 -17.82 -5.17 -14.23
N GLY A 461 -19.10 -5.36 -13.94
CA GLY A 461 -20.15 -4.36 -14.22
C GLY A 461 -20.48 -4.16 -15.70
N LEU A 462 -20.29 -5.18 -16.54
CA LEU A 462 -20.47 -5.10 -18.00
C LEU A 462 -21.85 -5.63 -18.46
N ASP A 463 -22.49 -4.94 -19.40
CA ASP A 463 -23.73 -5.38 -20.07
C ASP A 463 -23.43 -6.30 -21.27
N ALA A 464 -22.69 -7.37 -21.02
CA ALA A 464 -22.35 -8.36 -22.04
C ALA A 464 -23.16 -9.64 -21.79
N GLY A 465 -24.06 -9.97 -22.71
CA GLY A 465 -24.84 -11.20 -22.60
C GLY A 465 -23.99 -12.46 -22.81
N ASP A 466 -24.54 -13.61 -22.39
CA ASP A 466 -23.86 -14.92 -22.43
C ASP A 466 -23.16 -15.21 -23.75
N LYS A 467 -23.80 -14.88 -24.89
CA LYS A 467 -23.27 -15.17 -26.23
C LYS A 467 -21.98 -14.40 -26.54
N ASP A 468 -21.89 -13.15 -26.10
CA ASP A 468 -20.71 -12.31 -26.38
C ASP A 468 -19.54 -12.71 -25.48
N ILE A 469 -19.81 -13.01 -24.21
CA ILE A 469 -18.79 -13.54 -23.29
C ILE A 469 -18.33 -14.92 -23.77
N GLN A 470 -19.25 -15.83 -24.08
CA GLN A 470 -18.91 -17.15 -24.60
C GLN A 470 -18.04 -17.05 -25.86
N TRP A 471 -18.42 -16.22 -26.83
CA TRP A 471 -17.65 -16.01 -28.06
C TRP A 471 -16.21 -15.55 -27.78
N CYS A 472 -16.03 -14.70 -26.77
CA CYS A 472 -14.72 -14.22 -26.33
C CYS A 472 -13.91 -15.36 -25.71
N LEU A 473 -14.49 -16.09 -24.76
CA LEU A 473 -13.81 -17.19 -24.04
C LEU A 473 -13.42 -18.35 -24.95
N GLU A 474 -14.21 -18.66 -25.98
CA GLU A 474 -13.88 -19.66 -27.01
C GLU A 474 -12.56 -19.36 -27.75
N ARG A 475 -12.13 -18.09 -27.76
CA ARG A 475 -10.93 -17.63 -28.47
C ARG A 475 -9.76 -17.33 -27.53
N LEU A 476 -9.87 -17.68 -26.25
CA LEU A 476 -8.84 -17.47 -25.23
C LEU A 476 -8.38 -18.81 -24.62
N PRO A 477 -7.81 -19.73 -25.41
CA PRO A 477 -7.42 -21.06 -24.92
C PRO A 477 -6.28 -21.03 -23.89
N ALA A 478 -5.54 -19.92 -23.82
CA ALA A 478 -4.44 -19.72 -22.88
C ALA A 478 -4.88 -19.22 -21.50
N LEU A 479 -6.16 -18.89 -21.31
CA LEU A 479 -6.66 -18.28 -20.08
C LEU A 479 -6.54 -19.23 -18.89
N GLU A 480 -5.92 -18.76 -17.82
CA GLU A 480 -5.73 -19.49 -16.56
C GLU A 480 -6.58 -18.91 -15.42
N GLU A 481 -6.84 -17.60 -15.45
CA GLU A 481 -7.62 -16.85 -14.46
C GLU A 481 -8.80 -16.13 -15.13
N LEU A 482 -10.02 -16.41 -14.66
CA LEU A 482 -11.25 -15.73 -15.11
C LEU A 482 -12.00 -15.13 -13.92
N SER A 483 -12.26 -13.83 -13.94
CA SER A 483 -13.09 -13.16 -12.94
C SER A 483 -14.24 -12.45 -13.63
N ILE A 484 -15.48 -12.76 -13.28
CA ILE A 484 -16.67 -12.09 -13.78
C ILE A 484 -17.52 -11.64 -12.58
N LEU A 485 -17.57 -10.32 -12.35
CA LEU A 485 -18.31 -9.72 -11.25
C LEU A 485 -19.44 -8.83 -11.78
N ALA A 486 -20.63 -8.90 -11.19
CA ALA A 486 -21.75 -8.01 -11.49
C ALA A 486 -22.03 -7.85 -13.01
N CYS A 487 -21.97 -8.94 -13.78
CA CYS A 487 -22.24 -8.94 -15.23
C CYS A 487 -23.58 -9.62 -15.54
N ALA A 488 -24.16 -9.29 -16.69
CA ALA A 488 -25.44 -9.84 -17.18
C ALA A 488 -25.31 -11.28 -17.72
N ILE A 489 -24.70 -12.18 -16.95
CA ILE A 489 -24.48 -13.58 -17.34
C ILE A 489 -25.38 -14.54 -16.56
N SER A 490 -25.70 -15.67 -17.20
CA SER A 490 -26.59 -16.69 -16.66
C SER A 490 -25.95 -18.07 -16.59
N ASP A 491 -26.71 -19.03 -16.04
CA ASP A 491 -26.40 -20.47 -16.11
C ASP A 491 -26.10 -20.98 -17.52
N SER A 492 -26.53 -20.29 -18.58
CA SER A 492 -26.22 -20.64 -19.97
C SER A 492 -24.73 -20.55 -20.24
N LEU A 493 -24.03 -19.52 -19.73
CA LEU A 493 -22.58 -19.41 -19.84
C LEU A 493 -21.86 -20.51 -19.06
N LEU A 494 -22.29 -20.77 -17.82
CA LEU A 494 -21.72 -21.86 -17.01
C LEU A 494 -21.92 -23.23 -17.68
N SER A 495 -23.07 -23.45 -18.31
CA SER A 495 -23.37 -24.66 -19.08
C SER A 495 -22.47 -24.77 -20.31
N ALA A 496 -22.19 -23.66 -21.01
CA ALA A 496 -21.25 -23.65 -22.12
C ALA A 496 -19.82 -23.99 -21.65
N LEU A 497 -19.36 -23.42 -20.54
CA LEU A 497 -18.06 -23.73 -19.94
C LEU A 497 -17.94 -25.16 -19.41
N ALA A 498 -19.06 -25.81 -19.11
CA ALA A 498 -19.16 -27.19 -18.66
C ALA A 498 -19.32 -28.22 -19.80
N SER A 499 -19.61 -27.76 -21.01
CA SER A 499 -19.93 -28.64 -22.14
C SER A 499 -18.68 -29.33 -22.68
N LEU A 500 -18.76 -30.66 -22.82
CA LEU A 500 -17.73 -31.48 -23.44
C LEU A 500 -17.66 -31.20 -24.96
N PRO A 501 -16.46 -31.18 -25.55
CA PRO A 501 -16.32 -31.07 -27.00
C PRO A 501 -16.97 -32.28 -27.70
N VAL A 502 -17.76 -32.01 -28.75
CA VAL A 502 -18.47 -33.06 -29.49
C VAL A 502 -17.46 -33.86 -30.34
N PRO A 503 -17.33 -35.19 -30.15
CA PRO A 503 -16.24 -36.00 -30.74
C PRO A 503 -16.13 -36.01 -32.28
N ASN A 504 -17.17 -35.56 -33.00
CA ASN A 504 -17.28 -35.72 -34.45
C ASN A 504 -17.10 -34.41 -35.26
N GLN A 505 -16.79 -33.28 -34.63
CA GLN A 505 -16.53 -32.01 -35.33
C GLN A 505 -15.03 -31.72 -35.39
N SER A 506 -14.41 -32.24 -36.45
CA SER A 506 -12.97 -32.37 -36.72
C SER A 506 -12.05 -31.12 -36.71
N GLN A 507 -12.43 -29.95 -36.20
CA GLN A 507 -11.58 -28.74 -36.35
C GLN A 507 -11.29 -27.88 -35.12
N ASN A 508 -11.94 -28.06 -33.96
CA ASN A 508 -11.51 -27.41 -32.71
C ASN A 508 -12.24 -28.08 -31.53
N THR A 509 -11.63 -29.12 -30.96
CA THR A 509 -12.28 -30.01 -29.98
C THR A 509 -11.76 -29.82 -28.56
N ASP A 510 -11.22 -28.65 -28.24
CA ASP A 510 -10.78 -28.37 -26.87
C ASP A 510 -11.93 -27.75 -26.07
N TRP A 511 -11.94 -28.05 -24.76
CA TRP A 511 -12.83 -27.41 -23.80
C TRP A 511 -12.73 -25.89 -23.93
N ILE A 512 -13.82 -25.16 -23.72
CA ILE A 512 -13.74 -23.70 -23.57
C ILE A 512 -12.85 -23.43 -22.34
N LEU A 513 -11.74 -22.68 -22.51
CA LEU A 513 -10.72 -22.47 -21.46
C LEU A 513 -10.14 -23.78 -20.89
N PRO A 514 -9.36 -24.54 -21.68
CA PRO A 514 -8.80 -25.82 -21.24
C PRO A 514 -7.73 -25.65 -20.15
N ARG A 515 -7.18 -24.43 -19.97
CA ARG A 515 -6.14 -24.10 -18.97
C ARG A 515 -6.66 -23.37 -17.74
N LEU A 516 -7.98 -23.24 -17.58
CA LEU A 516 -8.56 -22.52 -16.46
C LEU A 516 -8.19 -23.19 -15.13
N LYS A 517 -7.46 -22.45 -14.28
CA LYS A 517 -7.03 -22.87 -12.94
C LYS A 517 -7.76 -22.12 -11.84
N ARG A 518 -8.16 -20.88 -12.11
CA ARG A 518 -8.72 -19.95 -11.12
C ARG A 518 -9.94 -19.24 -11.69
N PHE A 519 -11.03 -19.21 -10.93
CA PHE A 519 -12.22 -18.49 -11.33
C PHE A 519 -12.88 -17.71 -10.19
N THR A 520 -13.57 -16.64 -10.52
CA THR A 520 -14.43 -15.88 -9.62
C THR A 520 -15.70 -15.51 -10.35
N PHE A 521 -16.86 -15.90 -9.81
CA PHE A 521 -18.17 -15.47 -10.26
C PHE A 521 -18.90 -14.86 -9.08
N ASP A 522 -19.01 -13.54 -9.04
CA ASP A 522 -19.62 -12.84 -7.91
C ASP A 522 -20.65 -11.81 -8.37
N GLU A 523 -21.70 -11.60 -7.58
CA GLU A 523 -22.77 -10.63 -7.84
C GLU A 523 -23.45 -10.76 -9.24
N ASN A 524 -23.44 -11.95 -9.86
CA ASN A 524 -24.09 -12.18 -11.15
C ASN A 524 -25.53 -12.67 -10.95
N ASP A 525 -26.50 -11.80 -11.22
CA ASP A 525 -27.92 -12.00 -10.85
C ASP A 525 -28.62 -13.22 -11.46
N HIS A 526 -28.08 -13.79 -12.54
CA HIS A 526 -28.68 -14.94 -13.23
C HIS A 526 -27.86 -16.22 -13.13
N ILE A 527 -26.80 -16.23 -12.31
CA ILE A 527 -26.10 -17.46 -11.93
C ILE A 527 -26.82 -18.09 -10.74
N THR A 528 -27.30 -19.31 -10.92
CA THR A 528 -27.94 -20.09 -9.85
C THR A 528 -26.97 -21.10 -9.23
N PRO A 529 -27.22 -21.57 -8.00
CA PRO A 529 -26.43 -22.66 -7.42
C PRO A 529 -26.44 -23.93 -8.27
N SER A 530 -27.54 -24.21 -8.99
CA SER A 530 -27.64 -25.35 -9.92
C SER A 530 -26.66 -25.21 -11.09
N GLY A 531 -26.52 -24.02 -11.66
CA GLY A 531 -25.52 -23.73 -12.69
C GLY A 531 -24.09 -23.91 -12.17
N ALA A 532 -23.80 -23.40 -10.98
CA ALA A 532 -22.49 -23.55 -10.32
C ALA A 532 -22.13 -25.01 -10.06
N ILE A 533 -23.06 -25.81 -9.52
CA ILE A 533 -22.86 -27.24 -9.27
C ILE A 533 -22.56 -27.99 -10.58
N LYS A 534 -23.28 -27.70 -11.66
CA LYS A 534 -23.01 -28.32 -12.98
C LYS A 534 -21.63 -27.97 -13.51
N PHE A 535 -21.22 -26.71 -13.38
CA PHE A 535 -19.88 -26.27 -13.75
C PHE A 535 -18.80 -27.00 -12.94
N LEU A 536 -18.93 -27.03 -11.62
CA LEU A 536 -17.99 -27.72 -10.72
C LEU A 536 -17.90 -29.21 -11.02
N ALA A 537 -19.04 -29.89 -11.20
CA ALA A 537 -19.07 -31.30 -11.55
C ALA A 537 -18.30 -31.59 -12.84
N SER A 538 -18.45 -30.74 -13.86
CA SER A 538 -17.73 -30.91 -15.12
C SER A 538 -16.21 -30.73 -14.97
N ARG A 539 -15.76 -29.79 -14.12
CA ARG A 539 -14.34 -29.39 -14.01
C ARG A 539 -13.54 -30.19 -12.99
N THR A 540 -14.19 -30.70 -11.95
CA THR A 540 -13.51 -31.47 -10.87
C THR A 540 -13.41 -32.96 -11.19
N LEU A 541 -14.37 -33.52 -11.93
CA LEU A 541 -14.37 -34.95 -12.29
C LEU A 541 -13.50 -35.25 -13.52
N ASN A 542 -13.03 -34.23 -14.24
CA ASN A 542 -12.16 -34.35 -15.40
C ASN A 542 -10.73 -33.87 -15.06
N PRO A 543 -9.69 -34.33 -15.78
CA PRO A 543 -8.30 -34.27 -15.34
C PRO A 543 -7.64 -32.88 -15.48
N VAL A 544 -8.34 -31.78 -15.14
CA VAL A 544 -7.70 -30.48 -14.89
C VAL A 544 -7.42 -30.40 -13.38
N PRO A 545 -6.25 -30.88 -12.89
CA PRO A 545 -6.02 -31.01 -11.47
C PRO A 545 -5.78 -29.61 -10.90
N GLY A 546 -6.54 -29.25 -9.87
CA GLY A 546 -6.29 -28.04 -9.08
C GLY A 546 -7.03 -26.77 -9.49
N ILE A 547 -8.24 -26.88 -10.05
CA ILE A 547 -9.11 -25.70 -10.18
C ILE A 547 -9.47 -25.15 -8.79
N THR A 548 -9.31 -23.84 -8.62
CA THR A 548 -9.67 -23.10 -7.40
C THR A 548 -10.54 -21.91 -7.79
N GLY A 549 -11.33 -21.38 -6.88
CA GLY A 549 -12.20 -20.25 -7.20
C GLY A 549 -13.30 -20.04 -6.19
N HIS A 550 -14.20 -19.11 -6.47
CA HIS A 550 -15.40 -18.95 -5.66
C HIS A 550 -16.61 -18.45 -6.45
N PHE A 551 -17.78 -18.79 -5.91
CA PHE A 551 -19.08 -18.23 -6.27
C PHE A 551 -19.61 -17.35 -5.14
N GLY A 552 -20.10 -16.16 -5.46
CA GLY A 552 -20.94 -15.35 -4.59
C GLY A 552 -22.37 -15.31 -5.10
N PHE A 553 -23.34 -15.45 -4.20
CA PHE A 553 -24.77 -15.52 -4.50
C PHE A 553 -25.55 -14.55 -3.61
N LYS A 554 -26.55 -13.83 -4.15
CA LYS A 554 -27.44 -13.02 -3.30
C LYS A 554 -28.23 -13.88 -2.29
N HIS A 555 -28.60 -15.09 -2.70
CA HIS A 555 -29.33 -16.06 -1.88
C HIS A 555 -28.77 -17.47 -2.12
N LEU A 556 -28.42 -18.16 -1.03
CA LEU A 556 -27.89 -19.52 -1.08
C LEU A 556 -28.56 -20.38 0.00
N SER A 557 -29.24 -21.46 -0.40
CA SER A 557 -29.82 -22.39 0.57
C SER A 557 -28.73 -23.25 1.22
N HIS A 558 -28.96 -23.73 2.44
CA HIS A 558 -28.01 -24.62 3.13
C HIS A 558 -27.70 -25.90 2.31
N ARG A 559 -28.74 -26.45 1.65
CA ARG A 559 -28.59 -27.62 0.77
C ARG A 559 -27.65 -27.33 -0.41
N ASP A 560 -27.83 -26.18 -1.05
CA ASP A 560 -27.00 -25.80 -2.19
C ASP A 560 -25.56 -25.47 -1.77
N ALA A 561 -25.39 -24.77 -0.64
CA ALA A 561 -24.07 -24.51 -0.05
C ALA A 561 -23.32 -25.81 0.21
N THR A 562 -23.98 -26.78 0.87
CA THR A 562 -23.41 -28.11 1.14
C THR A 562 -23.03 -28.84 -0.16
N ALA A 563 -23.88 -28.77 -1.18
CA ALA A 563 -23.60 -29.37 -2.49
C ALA A 563 -22.37 -28.74 -3.16
N ILE A 564 -22.23 -27.41 -3.13
CA ILE A 564 -21.05 -26.71 -3.67
C ILE A 564 -19.79 -27.10 -2.89
N MET A 565 -19.84 -27.07 -1.56
CA MET A 565 -18.71 -27.40 -0.69
C MET A 565 -18.24 -28.86 -0.85
N SER A 566 -19.13 -29.77 -1.27
CA SER A 566 -18.74 -31.16 -1.54
C SER A 566 -17.69 -31.30 -2.66
N TYR A 567 -17.55 -30.28 -3.51
CA TYR A 567 -16.50 -30.21 -4.54
C TYR A 567 -15.21 -29.54 -4.03
N GLY A 568 -15.25 -28.74 -2.96
CA GLY A 568 -14.15 -27.95 -2.41
C GLY A 568 -14.60 -26.61 -1.82
N SER A 569 -13.69 -25.83 -1.25
CA SER A 569 -13.98 -24.46 -0.74
C SER A 569 -14.13 -23.49 -1.92
N PHE A 570 -15.33 -23.49 -2.51
CA PHE A 570 -15.71 -22.69 -3.69
C PHE A 570 -16.78 -21.63 -3.39
N LEU A 571 -17.05 -21.35 -2.12
CA LEU A 571 -17.93 -20.26 -1.71
C LEU A 571 -17.10 -19.02 -1.38
N ALA A 572 -17.68 -17.83 -1.58
CA ALA A 572 -17.05 -16.59 -1.14
C ALA A 572 -16.99 -16.54 0.40
N ALA A 573 -15.99 -15.86 0.96
CA ALA A 573 -15.73 -15.86 2.41
C ALA A 573 -16.94 -15.40 3.26
N HIS A 574 -17.77 -14.49 2.75
CA HIS A 574 -18.98 -14.05 3.44
C HIS A 574 -20.06 -15.15 3.52
N HIS A 575 -20.12 -16.05 2.53
CA HIS A 575 -21.00 -17.22 2.57
C HIS A 575 -20.47 -18.33 3.48
N ASP A 576 -19.15 -18.53 3.51
CA ASP A 576 -18.53 -19.49 4.42
C ASP A 576 -18.86 -19.14 5.88
N ILE A 577 -18.75 -17.86 6.24
CA ILE A 577 -19.07 -17.37 7.58
C ILE A 577 -20.56 -17.59 7.93
N VAL A 578 -21.48 -17.23 7.03
CA VAL A 578 -22.93 -17.42 7.27
C VAL A 578 -23.30 -18.89 7.35
N TYR A 579 -22.69 -19.74 6.52
CA TYR A 579 -22.91 -21.19 6.55
C TYR A 579 -22.49 -21.80 7.89
N HIS A 580 -21.32 -21.41 8.41
CA HIS A 580 -20.81 -21.91 9.68
C HIS A 580 -21.61 -21.39 10.89
N MET A 581 -22.11 -20.15 10.86
CA MET A 581 -22.96 -19.64 11.96
C MET A 581 -24.31 -20.36 12.05
N ASN A 582 -24.93 -20.73 10.93
CA ASN A 582 -26.22 -21.44 10.96
C ASN A 582 -26.12 -22.89 11.42
N LEU A 583 -24.93 -23.51 11.35
CA LEU A 583 -24.72 -24.87 11.87
C LEU A 583 -24.68 -24.91 13.40
N GLU A 584 -24.37 -23.79 14.06
CA GLU A 584 -24.33 -23.72 15.53
C GLU A 584 -25.73 -23.57 16.13
N ASP A 585 -26.71 -23.05 15.36
CA ASP A 585 -28.09 -22.86 15.83
C ASP A 585 -28.97 -24.13 15.68
N ASP A 586 -28.65 -25.04 14.76
CA ASP A 586 -29.42 -26.28 14.52
C ASP A 586 -29.06 -27.42 15.51
N ASP A 587 -28.02 -27.26 16.33
CA ASP A 587 -27.59 -28.26 17.35
C ASP A 587 -28.23 -28.02 18.75
N GLU A 588 -29.09 -27.00 18.92
CA GLU A 588 -29.80 -26.70 20.18
C GLU A 588 -31.27 -27.18 20.27
N ASP A 589 -31.79 -27.88 19.26
CA ASP A 589 -33.11 -28.55 19.25
C ASP A 589 -33.00 -30.09 19.13
#